data_AF-A0A370B5Q9-F1
#
_entry.id   AF-A0A370B5Q9-F1
#
_cell.length_a   1.000
_cell.length_b   1.000
_cell.length_c   1.000
_cell.angle_alpha   90.00
_cell.angle_beta   90.00
_cell.angle_gamma   90.00
#
_symmetry.space_group_name_H-M   'P 1'
#
loop_
_entity.id
_entity.type
_entity.pdbx_description
1 polymer ?
#
loop_
_entity_poly.entity_id
_entity_poly.type
_entity_poly.pdbx_seq_one_letter_code
_entity_poly.pdbx_strand_id
1 'polypeptide(L)'
;MERIARELPYGVEVFSLRPDGVVLFADRDGARELGPREDFLRFIDAGQFAHYLVGDAHTSPERPSNATFKLGVVGPRSAFTPHAHGGEHIVLSLGHAACGLYDAPRGRVTELRLFPGAMIRIPEMMPHSFANRGAKPLHILAANTGFGIDHEDYAITADEAERRATDVLPRRDPAVPGTAVGTVERVATDYGLLAASLRDIERRQRIRGIGAVSVRERLAARLRRAASRLEAPR
;
A
#
# COMPACT_ATOMS: atom_id res chain seq x y z
N MET A 1 8.72 -26.32 1.45
CA MET A 1 9.70 -25.28 1.83
C MET A 1 11.00 -25.90 2.33
N GLU A 2 10.99 -26.82 3.31
CA GLU A 2 12.22 -27.49 3.77
C GLU A 2 13.04 -28.18 2.66
N ARG A 3 12.37 -28.87 1.72
CA ARG A 3 13.05 -29.45 0.55
C ARG A 3 13.75 -28.37 -0.28
N ILE A 4 13.06 -27.25 -0.54
CA ILE A 4 13.60 -26.13 -1.30
C ILE A 4 14.79 -25.51 -0.56
N ALA A 5 14.67 -25.26 0.75
CA ALA A 5 15.72 -24.67 1.59
C ALA A 5 17.09 -25.39 1.45
N ARG A 6 17.08 -26.72 1.39
CA ARG A 6 18.29 -27.54 1.20
C ARG A 6 18.99 -27.35 -0.14
N GLU A 7 18.28 -26.83 -1.14
CA GLU A 7 18.76 -26.62 -2.50
C GLU A 7 19.08 -25.13 -2.77
N LEU A 8 18.76 -24.22 -1.84
CA LEU A 8 18.93 -22.78 -2.06
C LEU A 8 20.41 -22.38 -2.01
N PRO A 9 20.90 -21.60 -3.00
CA PRO A 9 22.19 -20.95 -2.92
C PRO A 9 22.26 -19.93 -1.78
N TYR A 10 23.48 -19.56 -1.39
CA TYR A 10 23.71 -18.48 -0.42
C TYR A 10 23.05 -17.16 -0.88
N GLY A 11 22.33 -16.50 0.04
CA GLY A 11 21.68 -15.21 -0.20
C GLY A 11 20.37 -15.29 -1.00
N VAL A 12 19.92 -16.49 -1.40
CA VAL A 12 18.61 -16.66 -2.04
C VAL A 12 17.55 -16.89 -0.98
N GLU A 13 16.48 -16.12 -1.08
CA GLU A 13 15.30 -16.21 -0.22
C GLU A 13 14.08 -16.58 -1.06
N VAL A 14 13.23 -17.46 -0.52
CA VAL A 14 11.98 -17.85 -1.16
C VAL A 14 10.82 -17.60 -0.23
N PHE A 15 9.86 -16.81 -0.70
CA PHE A 15 8.62 -16.51 0.01
C PHE A 15 7.45 -17.24 -0.67
N SER A 16 6.66 -17.96 0.12
CA SER A 16 5.40 -18.59 -0.30
C SER A 16 4.23 -17.97 0.45
N LEU A 17 3.41 -17.21 -0.28
CA LEU A 17 2.32 -16.39 0.26
C LEU A 17 1.00 -17.18 0.21
N ARG A 18 0.46 -17.53 1.39
CA ARG A 18 -0.73 -18.36 1.48
C ARG A 18 -2.02 -17.53 1.50
N PRO A 19 -3.14 -18.06 0.95
CA PRO A 19 -4.43 -17.35 0.94
C PRO A 19 -5.07 -17.08 2.30
N ASP A 20 -4.50 -17.60 3.39
CA ASP A 20 -4.92 -17.35 4.77
C ASP A 20 -4.14 -16.23 5.46
N GLY A 21 -3.16 -15.63 4.79
CA GLY A 21 -2.33 -14.56 5.35
C GLY A 21 -0.99 -15.05 5.89
N VAL A 22 -0.75 -16.36 5.91
CA VAL A 22 0.53 -16.94 6.34
C VAL A 22 1.60 -16.71 5.27
N VAL A 23 2.80 -16.32 5.69
CA VAL A 23 3.98 -16.23 4.84
C VAL A 23 4.95 -17.34 5.26
N LEU A 24 5.22 -18.27 4.35
CA LEU A 24 6.29 -19.24 4.54
C LEU A 24 7.55 -18.68 3.90
N PHE A 25 8.67 -18.81 4.59
CA PHE A 25 9.97 -18.36 4.16
C PHE A 25 10.96 -19.53 4.15
N ALA A 26 11.86 -19.52 3.20
CA ALA A 26 13.02 -20.41 3.18
C ALA A 26 14.26 -19.66 2.72
N ASP A 27 15.36 -19.94 3.42
CA ASP A 27 16.72 -19.58 3.07
C ASP A 27 17.59 -20.85 3.18
N ARG A 28 18.92 -20.69 3.11
CA ARG A 28 19.87 -21.79 3.31
C ARG A 28 19.85 -22.42 4.71
N ASP A 29 19.38 -21.68 5.71
CA ASP A 29 19.43 -22.09 7.12
C ASP A 29 18.15 -22.84 7.52
N GLY A 30 17.09 -22.74 6.71
CA GLY A 30 15.94 -23.63 6.78
C GLY A 30 14.67 -23.00 6.24
N ALA A 31 13.54 -23.58 6.64
CA ALA A 31 12.22 -23.04 6.34
C ALA A 31 11.47 -22.72 7.64
N ARG A 32 10.77 -21.59 7.66
CA ARG A 32 9.97 -21.14 8.80
C ARG A 32 8.73 -20.37 8.34
N GLU A 33 7.74 -20.31 9.21
CA GLU A 33 6.64 -19.36 9.06
C GLU A 33 7.11 -18.01 9.58
N LEU A 34 6.89 -16.94 8.82
CA LEU A 34 7.16 -15.60 9.29
C LEU A 34 5.92 -15.06 10.00
N GLY A 35 6.10 -14.67 11.25
CA GLY A 35 5.04 -14.13 12.09
C GLY A 35 4.94 -12.60 11.93
N PRO A 36 3.73 -12.03 11.84
CA PRO A 36 3.57 -10.58 11.71
C PRO A 36 4.09 -9.77 12.92
N ARG A 37 4.44 -10.41 14.03
CA ARG A 37 4.93 -9.75 15.26
C ARG A 37 6.43 -9.94 15.53
N GLU A 38 7.05 -10.95 14.92
CA GLU A 38 8.44 -11.34 15.19
C GLU A 38 9.34 -10.98 14.01
N ASP A 39 8.86 -11.20 12.78
CA ASP A 39 9.64 -11.01 11.54
C ASP A 39 9.16 -9.85 10.67
N PHE A 40 8.01 -9.26 11.01
CA PHE A 40 7.46 -8.10 10.34
C PHE A 40 7.43 -6.91 11.28
N LEU A 41 7.73 -5.75 10.72
CA LEU A 41 7.62 -4.49 11.41
C LEU A 41 6.25 -3.88 11.17
N ARG A 42 5.76 -3.10 12.13
CA ARG A 42 4.54 -2.31 11.95
C ARG A 42 4.76 -1.40 10.75
N PHE A 43 3.83 -1.42 9.80
CA PHE A 43 4.03 -0.73 8.53
C PHE A 43 3.66 0.76 8.62
N ILE A 44 2.37 1.09 8.74
CA ILE A 44 1.86 2.46 8.90
C ILE A 44 0.77 2.44 9.98
N ASP A 45 -0.31 1.72 9.72
CA ASP A 45 -1.46 1.61 10.62
C ASP A 45 -1.42 0.36 11.48
N ALA A 46 -2.15 0.39 12.60
CA ALA A 46 -2.33 -0.77 13.45
C ALA A 46 -2.93 -1.95 12.67
N GLY A 47 -2.35 -3.14 12.85
CA GLY A 47 -2.77 -4.35 12.14
C GLY A 47 -2.25 -4.47 10.71
N GLN A 48 -1.40 -3.53 10.26
CA GLN A 48 -0.66 -3.60 9.00
C GLN A 48 0.82 -3.85 9.29
N PHE A 49 1.42 -4.80 8.57
CA PHE A 49 2.80 -5.23 8.81
C PHE A 49 3.58 -5.28 7.51
N ALA A 50 4.90 -5.10 7.57
CA ALA A 50 5.78 -5.17 6.41
C ALA A 50 7.09 -5.91 6.74
N HIS A 51 7.54 -6.71 5.78
CA HIS A 51 8.88 -7.25 5.70
C HIS A 51 9.62 -6.53 4.57
N TYR A 52 10.77 -5.92 4.88
CA TYR A 52 11.52 -5.07 3.97
C TYR A 52 12.50 -5.91 3.16
N LEU A 53 12.32 -5.95 1.84
CA LEU A 53 13.15 -6.75 0.93
C LEU A 53 14.38 -5.98 0.47
N VAL A 54 14.28 -4.65 0.40
CA VAL A 54 15.38 -3.74 0.07
C VAL A 54 15.25 -2.50 0.96
N GLY A 55 16.29 -2.22 1.75
CA GLY A 55 16.28 -1.24 2.83
C GLY A 55 15.80 -1.84 4.15
N ASP A 56 15.79 -1.04 5.22
CA ASP A 56 15.35 -1.49 6.55
C ASP A 56 14.59 -0.38 7.29
N ALA A 57 14.13 -0.69 8.52
CA ALA A 57 13.51 0.31 9.38
C ALA A 57 14.50 1.21 10.11
N HIS A 58 15.80 0.90 10.12
CA HIS A 58 16.83 1.78 10.69
C HIS A 58 17.13 2.98 9.82
N THR A 59 16.77 2.87 8.54
CA THR A 59 16.72 3.96 7.57
C THR A 59 15.76 5.08 7.99
N SER A 60 14.73 4.78 8.78
CA SER A 60 13.96 5.77 9.54
C SER A 60 13.12 5.04 10.59
N PRO A 61 13.59 4.99 11.86
CA PRO A 61 12.87 4.28 12.94
C PRO A 61 11.45 4.83 13.17
N GLU A 62 11.25 6.10 12.80
CA GLU A 62 9.96 6.79 12.90
C GLU A 62 9.07 6.55 11.67
N ARG A 63 9.66 6.22 10.50
CA ARG A 63 8.97 6.03 9.22
C ARG A 63 9.48 4.79 8.48
N PRO A 64 9.19 3.57 8.99
CA PRO A 64 9.65 2.33 8.39
C PRO A 64 9.02 2.10 6.99
N SER A 65 8.01 2.89 6.62
CA SER A 65 7.41 2.90 5.29
C SER A 65 8.32 3.35 4.14
N ASN A 66 9.60 3.64 4.34
CA ASN A 66 10.47 4.24 3.32
C ASN A 66 11.27 3.23 2.47
N ALA A 67 11.26 1.94 2.82
CA ALA A 67 12.02 0.95 2.07
C ALA A 67 11.51 0.77 0.63
N THR A 68 12.41 0.60 -0.33
CA THR A 68 12.06 0.60 -1.76
C THR A 68 11.15 -0.56 -2.15
N PHE A 69 11.33 -1.72 -1.51
CA PHE A 69 10.55 -2.93 -1.77
C PHE A 69 10.10 -3.59 -0.47
N LYS A 70 8.81 -3.92 -0.40
CA LYS A 70 8.18 -4.44 0.82
C LYS A 70 7.17 -5.53 0.51
N LEU A 71 7.25 -6.62 1.25
CA LEU A 71 6.16 -7.57 1.38
C LEU A 71 5.24 -7.10 2.53
N GLY A 72 4.06 -6.62 2.18
CA GLY A 72 3.07 -6.13 3.13
C GLY A 72 2.01 -7.17 3.48
N VAL A 73 1.55 -7.15 4.73
CA VAL A 73 0.37 -7.86 5.21
C VAL A 73 -0.65 -6.82 5.65
N VAL A 74 -1.77 -6.78 4.94
CA VAL A 74 -2.88 -5.87 5.23
C VAL A 74 -3.97 -6.61 6.00
N GLY A 75 -4.32 -6.15 7.20
CA GLY A 75 -5.33 -6.72 8.07
C GLY A 75 -6.69 -6.93 7.38
N PRO A 76 -7.52 -7.87 7.87
CA PRO A 76 -8.86 -8.08 7.33
C PRO A 76 -9.71 -6.82 7.40
N ARG A 77 -10.44 -6.49 6.33
CA ARG A 77 -11.41 -5.38 6.32
C ARG A 77 -10.82 -4.05 6.77
N SER A 78 -9.54 -3.81 6.50
CA SER A 78 -8.85 -2.58 6.86
C SER A 78 -8.34 -1.82 5.64
N ALA A 79 -8.02 -0.55 5.83
CA ALA A 79 -7.40 0.31 4.84
C ALA A 79 -6.21 1.01 5.48
N PHE A 80 -5.27 1.44 4.66
CA PHE A 80 -4.25 2.37 5.11
C PHE A 80 -4.85 3.76 5.32
N THR A 81 -4.35 4.50 6.31
CA THR A 81 -4.63 5.93 6.43
C THR A 81 -4.31 6.60 5.10
N PRO A 82 -5.20 7.45 4.53
CA PRO A 82 -4.92 8.10 3.26
C PRO A 82 -3.62 8.90 3.28
N HIS A 83 -2.82 8.75 2.23
CA HIS A 83 -1.53 9.42 2.07
C HIS A 83 -1.19 9.66 0.60
N ALA A 84 -0.11 10.41 0.38
CA ALA A 84 0.54 10.57 -0.91
C ALA A 84 2.04 10.27 -0.78
N HIS A 85 2.67 9.81 -1.86
CA HIS A 85 4.09 9.50 -1.89
C HIS A 85 4.86 10.50 -2.74
N GLY A 86 6.06 10.93 -2.30
CA GLY A 86 6.97 11.75 -3.10
C GLY A 86 7.67 11.01 -4.25
N GLY A 87 7.19 9.83 -4.63
CA GLY A 87 7.65 9.04 -5.76
C GLY A 87 6.53 8.13 -6.23
N GLU A 88 6.68 7.47 -7.37
CA GLU A 88 5.63 6.56 -7.84
C GLU A 88 5.53 5.34 -6.93
N HIS A 89 4.30 4.86 -6.75
CA HIS A 89 3.99 3.74 -5.88
C HIS A 89 3.32 2.63 -6.67
N ILE A 90 3.87 1.42 -6.61
CA ILE A 90 3.39 0.24 -7.31
C ILE A 90 2.94 -0.78 -6.27
N VAL A 91 1.71 -1.24 -6.37
CA VAL A 91 1.15 -2.24 -5.46
C VAL A 91 0.57 -3.40 -6.25
N LEU A 92 1.15 -4.58 -6.07
CA LEU A 92 0.59 -5.85 -6.51
C LEU A 92 -0.25 -6.44 -5.38
N SER A 93 -1.53 -6.72 -5.66
CA SER A 93 -2.44 -7.36 -4.70
C SER A 93 -2.60 -8.84 -4.99
N LEU A 94 -2.41 -9.70 -4.00
CA LEU A 94 -2.65 -11.15 -4.13
C LEU A 94 -4.04 -11.58 -3.65
N GLY A 95 -4.88 -10.62 -3.28
CA GLY A 95 -6.25 -10.83 -2.83
C GLY A 95 -7.21 -9.82 -3.46
N HIS A 96 -8.43 -9.73 -2.92
CA HIS A 96 -9.38 -8.71 -3.34
C HIS A 96 -9.13 -7.43 -2.54
N ALA A 97 -8.78 -6.36 -3.24
CA ALA A 97 -8.45 -5.07 -2.66
C ALA A 97 -9.28 -3.95 -3.29
N ALA A 98 -9.18 -2.77 -2.69
CA ALA A 98 -9.60 -1.52 -3.29
C ALA A 98 -8.51 -0.47 -3.15
N CYS A 99 -8.49 0.49 -4.07
CA CYS A 99 -7.68 1.70 -3.93
C CYS A 99 -8.61 2.90 -4.13
N GLY A 100 -8.77 3.71 -3.08
CA GLY A 100 -9.38 5.03 -3.18
C GLY A 100 -8.34 6.02 -3.68
N LEU A 101 -8.64 6.76 -4.74
CA LEU A 101 -7.76 7.73 -5.38
C LEU A 101 -8.49 9.06 -5.53
N TYR A 102 -7.83 10.18 -5.31
CA TYR A 102 -8.42 11.47 -5.62
C TYR A 102 -8.26 11.80 -7.13
N ASP A 103 -9.37 11.78 -7.86
CA ASP A 103 -9.42 12.16 -9.28
C ASP A 103 -9.56 13.69 -9.36
N ALA A 104 -8.42 14.38 -9.32
CA ALA A 104 -8.37 15.84 -9.35
C ALA A 104 -9.09 16.44 -10.58
N PRO A 105 -8.98 15.86 -11.79
CA PRO A 105 -9.75 16.35 -12.93
C PRO A 105 -11.27 16.25 -12.77
N ARG A 106 -11.76 15.34 -11.93
CA ARG A 106 -13.20 15.21 -11.64
C ARG A 106 -13.57 15.77 -10.27
N GLY A 107 -12.63 16.35 -9.53
CA GLY A 107 -12.82 16.91 -8.19
C GLY A 107 -13.45 15.91 -7.21
N ARG A 108 -13.14 14.62 -7.33
CA ARG A 108 -13.81 13.57 -6.56
C ARG A 108 -12.91 12.38 -6.30
N VAL A 109 -13.14 11.66 -5.22
CA VAL A 109 -12.51 10.34 -5.06
C VAL A 109 -13.09 9.32 -6.05
N THR A 110 -12.27 8.41 -6.53
CA THR A 110 -12.64 7.24 -7.30
C THR A 110 -12.13 6.01 -6.58
N GLU A 111 -12.98 4.99 -6.42
CA GLU A 111 -12.58 3.70 -5.86
C GLU A 111 -12.36 2.70 -6.99
N LEU A 112 -11.15 2.16 -7.08
CA LEU A 112 -10.82 1.08 -8.00
C LEU A 112 -10.81 -0.25 -7.24
N ARG A 113 -11.58 -1.24 -7.72
CA ARG A 113 -11.57 -2.60 -7.18
C ARG A 113 -10.50 -3.43 -7.87
N LEU A 114 -9.62 -4.01 -7.07
CA LEU A 114 -8.52 -4.85 -7.52
C LEU A 114 -8.81 -6.31 -7.19
N PHE A 115 -8.55 -7.19 -8.16
CA PHE A 115 -8.68 -8.64 -8.01
C PHE A 115 -7.30 -9.28 -7.74
N PRO A 116 -7.24 -10.54 -7.26
CA PRO A 116 -5.97 -11.23 -7.03
C PRO A 116 -5.11 -11.27 -8.29
N GLY A 117 -3.86 -10.82 -8.18
CA GLY A 117 -2.91 -10.68 -9.28
C GLY A 117 -2.98 -9.31 -9.99
N ALA A 118 -3.90 -8.42 -9.60
CA ALA A 118 -3.94 -7.06 -10.14
C ALA A 118 -2.83 -6.21 -9.52
N MET A 119 -2.18 -5.42 -10.37
CA MET A 119 -1.18 -4.43 -9.99
C MET A 119 -1.71 -3.03 -10.32
N ILE A 120 -1.53 -2.09 -9.39
CA ILE A 120 -1.80 -0.67 -9.62
C ILE A 120 -0.48 0.11 -9.55
N ARG A 121 -0.29 1.02 -10.50
CA ARG A 121 0.75 2.05 -10.45
C ARG A 121 0.08 3.38 -10.13
N ILE A 122 0.56 4.03 -9.09
CA ILE A 122 0.04 5.28 -8.56
C ILE A 122 1.13 6.33 -8.79
N PRO A 123 0.86 7.39 -9.57
CA PRO A 123 1.83 8.45 -9.79
C PRO A 123 2.25 9.12 -8.49
N GLU A 124 3.45 9.69 -8.50
CA GLU A 124 3.93 10.57 -7.44
C GLU A 124 2.87 11.61 -7.05
N MET A 125 2.77 11.86 -5.75
CA MET A 125 1.91 12.81 -5.08
C MET A 125 0.40 12.63 -5.30
N MET A 126 -0.02 11.56 -5.98
CA MET A 126 -1.43 11.18 -6.09
C MET A 126 -1.99 10.79 -4.71
N PRO A 127 -3.00 11.50 -4.17
CA PRO A 127 -3.64 11.14 -2.90
C PRO A 127 -4.38 9.82 -3.05
N HIS A 128 -4.08 8.85 -2.17
CA HIS A 128 -4.68 7.53 -2.25
C HIS A 128 -4.79 6.83 -0.89
N SER A 129 -5.54 5.73 -0.88
CA SER A 129 -5.57 4.76 0.22
C SER A 129 -5.84 3.37 -0.33
N PHE A 130 -4.98 2.42 0.02
CA PHE A 130 -5.13 1.02 -0.35
C PHE A 130 -5.86 0.24 0.76
N ALA A 131 -6.74 -0.67 0.39
CA ALA A 131 -7.62 -1.36 1.32
C ALA A 131 -7.79 -2.86 1.02
N ASN A 132 -7.84 -3.66 2.07
CA ASN A 132 -8.18 -5.07 2.03
C ASN A 132 -9.70 -5.25 2.13
N ARG A 133 -10.32 -5.70 1.04
CA ARG A 133 -11.76 -6.03 1.02
C ARG A 133 -12.05 -7.39 1.62
N GLY A 134 -11.06 -8.25 1.78
CA GLY A 134 -11.20 -9.60 2.31
C GLY A 134 -11.49 -9.67 3.80
N ALA A 135 -12.02 -10.81 4.25
CA ALA A 135 -12.15 -11.16 5.66
C ALA A 135 -10.91 -11.88 6.22
N LYS A 136 -9.85 -11.98 5.42
CA LYS A 136 -8.56 -12.58 5.78
C LYS A 136 -7.45 -11.58 5.51
N PRO A 137 -6.27 -11.71 6.14
CA PRO A 137 -5.14 -10.87 5.80
C PRO A 137 -4.80 -10.96 4.31
N LEU A 138 -4.36 -9.84 3.76
CA LEU A 138 -4.04 -9.68 2.35
C LEU A 138 -2.54 -9.44 2.21
N HIS A 139 -1.87 -10.29 1.44
CA HIS A 139 -0.50 -10.02 1.02
C HIS A 139 -0.48 -9.03 -0.14
N ILE A 140 0.45 -8.08 -0.05
CA ILE A 140 0.79 -7.15 -1.11
C ILE A 140 2.30 -7.15 -1.32
N LEU A 141 2.73 -6.93 -2.55
CA LEU A 141 4.09 -6.45 -2.83
C LEU A 141 3.96 -4.96 -3.17
N ALA A 142 4.62 -4.14 -2.38
CA ALA A 142 4.68 -2.70 -2.57
C ALA A 142 6.10 -2.29 -2.97
N ALA A 143 6.20 -1.51 -4.04
CA ALA A 143 7.45 -0.96 -4.52
C ALA A 143 7.30 0.53 -4.80
N ASN A 144 8.32 1.32 -4.52
CA ASN A 144 8.30 2.75 -4.80
C ASN A 144 9.53 3.13 -5.64
N THR A 145 9.35 4.01 -6.62
CA THR A 145 10.38 4.29 -7.65
C THR A 145 11.21 5.55 -7.37
N GLY A 146 10.76 6.42 -6.44
CA GLY A 146 11.43 7.67 -6.08
C GLY A 146 11.96 7.67 -4.65
N PHE A 147 13.18 8.19 -4.48
CA PHE A 147 13.97 8.36 -3.26
C PHE A 147 14.10 7.11 -2.38
N GLY A 148 15.15 6.35 -2.67
CA GLY A 148 15.63 5.29 -1.78
C GLY A 148 15.91 5.83 -0.39
N ILE A 149 15.66 4.97 0.59
CA ILE A 149 16.30 4.92 1.91
C ILE A 149 16.77 6.30 2.40
N ASP A 150 15.91 6.97 3.17
CA ASP A 150 16.16 8.22 3.91
C ASP A 150 15.67 9.53 3.24
N HIS A 151 14.36 9.63 2.97
CA HIS A 151 13.71 10.93 2.75
C HIS A 151 12.57 11.13 3.76
N GLU A 152 12.65 12.22 4.53
CA GLU A 152 11.66 12.62 5.54
C GLU A 152 10.26 12.93 4.96
N ASP A 153 10.09 12.85 3.63
CA ASP A 153 8.86 13.24 2.90
C ASP A 153 8.20 12.10 2.14
N TYR A 154 8.61 10.86 2.38
CA TYR A 154 8.22 9.73 1.55
C TYR A 154 6.70 9.42 1.57
N ALA A 155 6.02 9.65 2.69
CA ALA A 155 4.57 9.52 2.80
C ALA A 155 3.99 10.69 3.59
N ILE A 156 3.06 11.43 2.99
CA ILE A 156 2.42 12.61 3.56
C ILE A 156 0.96 12.29 3.84
N THR A 157 0.57 12.33 5.11
CA THR A 157 -0.82 12.18 5.56
C THR A 157 -1.55 13.52 5.52
N ALA A 158 -2.88 13.51 5.73
CA ALA A 158 -3.66 14.74 5.81
C ALA A 158 -3.14 15.70 6.90
N ASP A 159 -2.85 15.17 8.10
CA ASP A 159 -2.36 15.98 9.22
C ASP A 159 -0.99 16.62 8.91
N GLU A 160 -0.10 15.88 8.23
CA GLU A 160 1.21 16.41 7.83
C GLU A 160 1.07 17.48 6.74
N ALA A 161 0.20 17.27 5.76
CA ALA A 161 -0.09 18.27 4.74
C ALA A 161 -0.71 19.54 5.35
N GLU A 162 -1.61 19.42 6.33
CA GLU A 162 -2.20 20.56 7.05
C GLU A 162 -1.12 21.35 7.82
N ARG A 163 -0.21 20.68 8.52
CA ARG A 163 0.93 21.34 9.20
C ARG A 163 1.77 22.15 8.20
N ARG A 164 2.20 21.52 7.11
CA ARG A 164 3.04 22.17 6.08
C ARG A 164 2.33 23.33 5.38
N ALA A 165 1.02 23.23 5.14
CA ALA A 165 0.25 24.35 4.59
C ALA A 165 0.23 25.56 5.52
N THR A 166 0.41 25.35 6.83
CA THR A 166 0.44 26.41 7.85
C THR A 166 1.85 26.99 7.99
N ASP A 167 2.88 26.14 7.88
CA ASP A 167 4.30 26.53 7.95
C ASP A 167 4.77 27.26 6.68
N VAL A 168 4.20 26.93 5.52
CA VAL A 168 4.37 27.67 4.26
C VAL A 168 3.43 28.88 4.25
N LEU A 169 3.71 29.87 5.09
CA LEU A 169 3.27 31.24 4.81
C LEU A 169 4.41 31.98 4.11
N PRO A 170 4.21 32.40 2.85
CA PRO A 170 4.48 33.82 2.59
C PRO A 170 3.41 34.48 1.72
N ARG A 171 3.02 35.70 2.16
CA ARG A 171 2.46 36.83 1.40
C ARG A 171 1.41 36.49 0.31
N ARG A 172 0.14 36.76 0.60
CA ARG A 172 -0.91 36.89 -0.43
C ARG A 172 -0.50 37.91 -1.49
N ASP A 173 -0.16 37.47 -2.69
CA ASP A 173 -0.33 38.28 -3.89
C ASP A 173 -1.76 38.10 -4.41
N PRO A 174 -2.58 39.17 -4.46
CA PRO A 174 -3.94 39.08 -4.95
C PRO A 174 -3.95 39.32 -6.46
N ALA A 175 -3.88 38.24 -7.27
CA ALA A 175 -4.58 38.12 -8.55
C ALA A 175 -4.05 36.94 -9.38
N VAL A 176 -4.88 35.90 -9.58
CA VAL A 176 -5.25 35.44 -10.93
C VAL A 176 -6.65 34.81 -10.85
N PRO A 177 -7.68 35.42 -11.45
CA PRO A 177 -8.98 34.78 -11.65
C PRO A 177 -8.96 33.91 -12.92
N GLY A 178 -9.48 32.69 -12.82
CA GLY A 178 -10.00 31.94 -13.96
C GLY A 178 -9.24 30.66 -14.34
N THR A 179 -10.01 29.56 -14.37
CA THR A 179 -9.85 28.35 -15.20
C THR A 179 -8.62 27.46 -15.00
N ALA A 180 -8.78 26.37 -14.26
CA ALA A 180 -8.84 25.01 -14.83
C ALA A 180 -8.92 23.94 -13.72
N VAL A 181 -9.72 22.93 -14.04
CA VAL A 181 -9.87 21.64 -13.39
C VAL A 181 -8.52 21.06 -12.91
N GLY A 182 -8.44 20.70 -11.62
CA GLY A 182 -7.18 20.39 -10.92
C GLY A 182 -6.39 19.25 -11.55
N THR A 183 -5.11 19.48 -11.82
CA THR A 183 -4.16 18.44 -12.21
C THR A 183 -3.54 17.81 -10.96
N VAL A 184 -3.01 16.59 -11.10
CA VAL A 184 -2.25 15.91 -10.01
C VAL A 184 -1.06 16.77 -9.57
N GLU A 185 -0.42 17.45 -10.52
CA GLU A 185 0.68 18.39 -10.29
C GLU A 185 0.29 19.54 -9.35
N ARG A 186 -0.90 20.13 -9.52
CA ARG A 186 -1.37 21.20 -8.64
C ARG A 186 -1.63 20.70 -7.21
N VAL A 187 -2.15 19.49 -7.06
CA VAL A 187 -2.32 18.85 -5.75
C VAL A 187 -0.97 18.53 -5.11
N ALA A 188 0.03 18.17 -5.93
CA ALA A 188 1.38 17.88 -5.47
C ALA A 188 2.10 19.10 -4.89
N THR A 189 1.87 20.28 -5.45
CA THR A 189 2.56 21.52 -5.05
C THR A 189 1.81 22.38 -4.03
N ASP A 190 0.53 22.07 -3.73
CA ASP A 190 -0.31 22.80 -2.79
C ASP A 190 -0.75 21.89 -1.63
N TYR A 191 -0.09 22.05 -0.48
CA TYR A 191 -0.35 21.24 0.71
C TYR A 191 -1.78 21.39 1.26
N GLY A 192 -2.44 22.53 1.04
CA GLY A 192 -3.84 22.72 1.44
C GLY A 192 -4.80 21.88 0.58
N LEU A 193 -4.56 21.84 -0.74
CA LEU A 193 -5.32 20.98 -1.65
C LEU A 193 -5.02 19.49 -1.42
N LEU A 194 -3.78 19.12 -1.11
CA LEU A 194 -3.40 17.76 -0.75
C LEU A 194 -4.14 17.30 0.51
N ALA A 195 -4.11 18.10 1.58
CA ALA A 195 -4.85 17.83 2.81
C ALA A 195 -6.34 17.60 2.54
N ALA A 196 -6.99 18.53 1.83
CA ALA A 196 -8.41 18.42 1.49
C ALA A 196 -8.73 17.14 0.70
N SER A 197 -7.86 16.76 -0.24
CA SER A 197 -8.00 15.56 -1.05
C SER A 197 -7.91 14.28 -0.20
N LEU A 198 -6.93 14.22 0.70
CA LEU A 198 -6.75 13.09 1.63
C LEU A 198 -7.93 12.96 2.59
N ARG A 199 -8.45 14.08 3.10
CA ARG A 199 -9.66 14.12 3.94
C ARG A 199 -10.91 13.66 3.22
N ASP A 200 -11.06 13.92 1.91
CA ASP A 200 -12.21 13.41 1.15
C ASP A 200 -12.16 11.88 1.02
N ILE A 201 -10.97 11.30 0.82
CA ILE A 201 -10.78 9.84 0.82
C ILE A 201 -11.16 9.27 2.18
N GLU A 202 -10.63 9.85 3.26
CA GLU A 202 -10.91 9.41 4.64
C GLU A 202 -12.40 9.45 4.94
N ARG A 203 -13.07 10.56 4.60
CA ARG A 203 -14.51 10.76 4.79
C ARG A 203 -15.30 9.69 4.05
N ARG A 204 -14.97 9.39 2.79
CA ARG A 204 -15.67 8.37 2.02
C ARG A 204 -15.48 6.97 2.58
N GLN A 205 -14.27 6.63 2.99
CA GLN A 205 -14.01 5.34 3.64
C GLN A 205 -14.80 5.20 4.95
N ARG A 206 -14.89 6.28 5.73
CA ARG A 206 -15.71 6.30 6.95
C ARG A 206 -17.20 6.11 6.68
N ILE A 207 -17.73 6.76 5.65
CA ILE A 207 -19.17 6.72 5.31
C ILE A 207 -19.56 5.40 4.62
N ARG A 208 -18.77 4.94 3.65
CA ARG A 208 -19.11 3.78 2.79
C ARG A 208 -18.45 2.48 3.23
N GLY A 209 -17.44 2.55 4.09
CA GLY A 209 -16.55 1.43 4.38
C GLY A 209 -15.69 1.04 3.17
N ILE A 210 -14.97 -0.07 3.32
CA ILE A 210 -14.05 -0.62 2.30
C ILE A 210 -14.77 -1.46 1.24
N GLY A 211 -16.07 -1.72 1.44
CA GLY A 211 -16.87 -2.56 0.56
C GLY A 211 -16.56 -4.06 0.68
N ALA A 212 -17.58 -4.90 0.53
CA ALA A 212 -17.44 -6.34 0.69
C ALA A 212 -17.01 -7.08 -0.58
N VAL A 213 -16.26 -8.18 -0.42
CA VAL A 213 -16.08 -9.18 -1.47
C VAL A 213 -17.42 -9.85 -1.74
N SER A 214 -17.90 -9.76 -2.98
CA SER A 214 -19.15 -10.33 -3.48
C SER A 214 -19.14 -11.86 -3.53
N VAL A 215 -20.31 -12.47 -3.73
CA VAL A 215 -20.45 -13.93 -3.92
C VAL A 215 -19.60 -14.42 -5.10
N ARG A 216 -19.67 -13.73 -6.24
CA ARG A 216 -18.90 -14.05 -7.45
C ARG A 216 -17.40 -14.03 -7.19
N GLU A 217 -16.91 -13.00 -6.51
CA GLU A 217 -15.50 -12.87 -6.14
C GLU A 217 -15.04 -13.98 -5.17
N ARG A 218 -15.91 -14.40 -4.23
CA ARG A 218 -15.65 -15.54 -3.34
C ARG A 218 -15.57 -16.86 -4.09
N LEU A 219 -16.46 -17.09 -5.07
CA LEU A 219 -16.44 -18.28 -5.92
C LEU A 219 -15.16 -18.33 -6.75
N ALA A 220 -14.79 -17.22 -7.41
CA ALA A 220 -13.54 -17.13 -8.18
C ALA A 220 -12.31 -17.43 -7.31
N ALA A 221 -12.27 -16.91 -6.07
CA ALA A 221 -11.20 -17.22 -5.13
C ALA A 221 -11.15 -18.69 -4.72
N ARG A 222 -12.30 -19.37 -4.59
CA ARG A 222 -12.36 -20.82 -4.32
C ARG A 222 -11.80 -21.62 -5.49
N LEU A 223 -12.18 -21.28 -6.73
CA LEU A 223 -11.70 -21.97 -7.93
C LEU A 223 -10.19 -21.80 -8.12
N ARG A 224 -9.65 -20.59 -7.93
CA ARG A 224 -8.19 -20.36 -7.96
C ARG A 224 -7.46 -21.21 -6.94
N ARG A 225 -7.96 -21.29 -5.70
CA ARG A 225 -7.36 -22.15 -4.67
C ARG A 225 -7.38 -23.63 -5.05
N ALA A 226 -8.45 -24.09 -5.70
CA ALA A 226 -8.52 -25.47 -6.19
C ALA A 226 -7.47 -25.70 -7.28
N ALA A 227 -7.38 -24.80 -8.27
CA ALA A 227 -6.38 -24.86 -9.34
C ALA A 227 -4.94 -24.87 -8.79
N SER A 228 -4.58 -23.91 -7.93
CA SER A 228 -3.22 -23.85 -7.37
C SER A 228 -2.84 -25.08 -6.53
N ARG A 229 -3.81 -25.73 -5.88
CA ARG A 229 -3.56 -27.00 -5.17
C ARG A 229 -3.29 -28.17 -6.12
N LEU A 230 -3.85 -28.14 -7.33
CA LEU A 230 -3.59 -29.14 -8.36
C LEU A 230 -2.22 -28.93 -9.02
N GLU A 231 -1.77 -27.68 -9.10
CA GLU A 231 -0.46 -27.29 -9.67
C GLU A 231 0.71 -27.47 -8.69
N ALA A 232 0.43 -27.54 -7.38
CA ALA A 232 1.46 -27.68 -6.35
C ALA A 232 2.22 -29.01 -6.53
N PRO A 233 3.57 -29.00 -6.54
CA PRO A 233 4.36 -30.22 -6.59
C PRO A 233 4.01 -31.13 -5.41
N ARG A 234 3.84 -32.43 -5.67
CA ARG A 234 3.69 -33.44 -4.62
C ARG A 234 4.98 -33.61 -3.80
#